data_AF-A0A7W0PGM2-F1
#
_entry.id   AF-A0A7W0PGM2-F1
#
_cell.length_a   1.000
_cell.length_b   1.000
_cell.length_c   1.000
_cell.angle_alpha   90.00
_cell.angle_beta   90.00
_cell.angle_gamma   90.00
#
_symmetry.space_group_name_H-M   'P 1'
#
loop_
_entity.id
_entity.type
_entity.pdbx_description
1 polymer ?
#
loop_
_entity_poly.entity_id
_entity_poly.type
_entity_poly.pdbx_seq_one_letter_code
_entity_poly.pdbx_strand_id
1 'polypeptide(L)'
;MTTTTKVYVAQLARLYVFDPNGDRVGRARDVVVALRLGAVPPRVLGLLVEITGRRRIFVPVGRVTGIDSGAVRLGTGMLNLRRFEQRAGETLVLGELLDRSVIMNENQARGIVVDAAMEMTRGSEWLLTRLAVQETGRLGRRRGRVHQLDWDEVTGLALVEHGQSTETLLAGMRGLNRADLAAELMDLPDKRRQEVAESLDDDSLADVLE
;
A
#
# COMPACT_ATOMS: atom_id res chain seq x y z
N MET A 1 32.19 3.52 0.10
CA MET A 1 30.81 3.70 -0.39
C MET A 1 29.93 2.83 0.49
N THR A 2 29.19 3.40 1.45
CA THR A 2 28.26 2.62 2.27
C THR A 2 27.03 2.33 1.43
N THR A 3 26.83 1.06 1.10
CA THR A 3 25.66 0.56 0.39
C THR A 3 24.44 0.79 1.29
N THR A 4 23.62 1.78 0.96
CA THR A 4 22.30 1.94 1.58
C THR A 4 21.44 0.74 1.17
N THR A 5 21.00 -0.06 2.14
CA THR A 5 20.12 -1.20 1.88
C THR A 5 18.78 -0.70 1.38
N LYS A 6 18.48 -0.98 0.12
CA LYS A 6 17.23 -0.67 -0.57
C LYS A 6 16.48 -1.96 -0.82
N VAL A 7 15.20 -1.98 -0.45
CA VAL A 7 14.35 -3.15 -0.66
C VAL A 7 12.99 -2.71 -1.17
N TYR A 8 12.53 -3.37 -2.24
CA TYR A 8 11.18 -3.20 -2.76
C TYR A 8 10.17 -3.95 -1.89
N VAL A 9 9.03 -3.32 -1.61
CA VAL A 9 8.05 -3.87 -0.68
C VAL A 9 7.41 -5.14 -1.25
N ALA A 10 7.14 -5.20 -2.56
CA ALA A 10 6.62 -6.43 -3.17
C ALA A 10 7.59 -7.61 -3.07
N GLN A 11 8.91 -7.34 -3.06
CA GLN A 11 9.93 -8.36 -2.81
C GLN A 11 9.95 -8.75 -1.33
N LEU A 12 9.94 -7.77 -0.41
CA LEU A 12 9.93 -7.99 1.03
C LEU A 12 8.75 -8.85 1.47
N ALA A 13 7.54 -8.60 0.95
CA ALA A 13 6.30 -9.32 1.27
C ALA A 13 6.28 -10.80 0.79
N ARG A 14 7.40 -11.29 0.26
CA ARG A 14 7.58 -12.70 -0.10
C ARG A 14 8.58 -13.41 0.80
N LEU A 15 9.25 -12.69 1.69
CA LEU A 15 10.32 -13.22 2.54
C LEU A 15 9.76 -13.88 3.79
N TYR A 16 10.46 -14.93 4.23
CA TYR A 16 10.26 -15.51 5.56
C TYR A 16 10.91 -14.64 6.63
N VAL A 17 10.28 -14.60 7.80
CA VAL A 17 10.75 -13.87 8.98
C VAL A 17 11.31 -14.89 9.97
N PHE A 18 12.52 -14.64 10.44
CA PHE A 18 13.23 -15.49 11.38
C PHE A 18 13.57 -14.74 12.66
N ASP A 19 13.50 -15.45 13.78
CA ASP A 19 13.96 -14.95 15.07
C ASP A 19 15.50 -15.08 15.20
N PRO A 20 16.10 -14.60 16.30
CA PRO A 20 17.55 -14.73 16.54
C PRO A 20 18.06 -16.17 16.66
N ASN A 21 17.20 -17.14 17.02
CA ASN A 21 17.57 -18.54 17.14
C ASN A 21 17.58 -19.25 15.78
N GLY A 22 17.09 -18.59 14.73
CA GLY A 22 16.94 -19.16 13.39
C GLY A 22 15.59 -19.85 13.18
N ASP A 23 14.65 -19.71 14.12
CA ASP A 23 13.31 -20.28 14.00
C ASP A 23 12.45 -19.40 13.09
N ARG A 24 11.68 -20.06 12.22
CA ARG A 24 10.76 -19.37 11.31
C ARG A 24 9.53 -18.89 12.09
N VAL A 25 9.41 -17.57 12.22
CA VAL A 25 8.26 -16.89 12.83
C VAL A 25 7.05 -16.89 11.89
N GLY A 26 7.27 -16.57 10.62
CA GLY A 26 6.18 -16.35 9.68
C GLY A 26 6.67 -15.85 8.32
N ARG A 27 5.78 -15.17 7.59
CA ARG A 27 6.07 -14.56 6.29
C ARG A 27 5.65 -13.10 6.31
N ALA A 28 6.51 -12.21 5.83
CA ALA A 28 6.12 -10.82 5.65
C ALA A 28 5.00 -10.74 4.60
N ARG A 29 4.04 -9.84 4.79
CA ARG A 29 2.88 -9.65 3.92
C ARG A 29 2.77 -8.23 3.41
N ASP A 30 3.20 -7.26 4.20
CA ASP A 30 3.14 -5.84 3.84
C ASP A 30 4.08 -5.03 4.73
N VAL A 31 4.23 -3.75 4.41
CA VAL A 31 4.90 -2.74 5.20
C VAL A 31 3.87 -1.70 5.64
N VAL A 32 3.94 -1.33 6.91
CA VAL A 32 3.09 -0.27 7.48
C VAL A 32 3.90 1.02 7.52
N VAL A 33 3.37 2.08 6.93
CA VAL A 33 3.98 3.43 6.93
C VAL A 33 3.08 4.45 7.61
N ALA A 34 3.67 5.54 8.10
CA ALA A 34 2.95 6.74 8.50
C ALA A 34 2.92 7.71 7.32
N LEU A 35 1.81 7.69 6.56
CA LEU A 35 1.62 8.59 5.44
C LEU A 35 1.20 9.98 5.94
N ARG A 36 1.87 11.02 5.47
CA ARG A 36 1.53 12.43 5.77
C ARG A 36 1.26 13.16 4.46
N LEU A 37 0.48 14.23 4.54
CA LEU A 37 0.28 15.13 3.41
C LEU A 37 1.63 15.78 3.01
N GLY A 38 1.91 15.81 1.71
CA GLY A 38 3.08 16.48 1.13
C GLY A 38 4.14 15.56 0.53
N ALA A 39 5.28 16.15 0.19
CA ALA A 39 6.38 15.50 -0.55
C ALA A 39 7.41 14.80 0.35
N VAL A 40 7.17 14.71 1.66
CA VAL A 40 8.11 14.07 2.58
C VAL A 40 7.94 12.54 2.52
N PRO A 41 9.01 11.77 2.27
CA PRO A 41 8.96 10.31 2.30
C PRO A 41 8.34 9.75 3.60
N PRO A 42 7.34 8.86 3.52
CA PRO A 42 6.71 8.26 4.68
C PRO A 42 7.69 7.45 5.51
N ARG A 43 7.56 7.55 6.83
CA ARG A 43 8.32 6.70 7.75
C ARG A 43 7.73 5.30 7.80
N VAL A 44 8.57 4.30 7.67
CA VAL A 44 8.21 2.90 7.91
C VAL A 44 8.08 2.66 9.41
N LEU A 45 6.90 2.18 9.82
CA LEU A 45 6.60 1.87 11.21
C LEU A 45 6.93 0.41 11.54
N GLY A 46 6.71 -0.50 10.60
CA GLY A 46 6.94 -1.92 10.80
C GLY A 46 6.44 -2.78 9.65
N LEU A 47 6.47 -4.08 9.88
CA LEU A 47 6.06 -5.11 8.94
C LEU A 47 4.75 -5.74 9.40
N LEU A 48 3.88 -6.01 8.44
CA LEU A 48 2.76 -6.92 8.62
C LEU A 48 3.27 -8.34 8.38
N VAL A 49 3.25 -9.18 9.41
CA VAL A 49 3.76 -10.56 9.33
C VAL A 49 2.60 -11.53 9.54
N GLU A 50 2.44 -12.46 8.61
CA GLU A 50 1.53 -13.58 8.77
C GLU A 50 2.24 -14.74 9.45
N ILE A 51 1.66 -15.19 10.56
CA ILE A 51 2.12 -16.33 11.34
C ILE A 51 1.14 -17.51 11.16
N THR A 52 1.40 -18.61 11.87
CA THR A 52 0.55 -19.79 11.89
C THR A 52 -0.93 -19.44 12.15
N GLY A 53 -1.84 -20.15 11.47
CA GLY A 53 -3.28 -19.90 11.57
C GLY A 53 -3.77 -18.67 10.78
N ARG A 54 -3.01 -18.24 9.74
CA ARG A 54 -3.32 -17.05 8.90
C ARG A 54 -3.51 -15.77 9.69
N ARG A 55 -2.97 -15.72 10.92
CA ARG A 55 -3.05 -14.53 11.78
C ARG A 55 -1.98 -13.55 11.30
N ARG A 56 -2.40 -12.31 11.07
CA ARG A 56 -1.48 -11.21 10.75
C ARG A 56 -1.19 -10.41 12.00
N ILE A 57 0.09 -10.16 12.28
CA ILE A 57 0.58 -9.42 13.44
C ILE A 57 1.46 -8.27 12.96
N PHE A 58 1.60 -7.24 13.79
CA PHE A 58 2.50 -6.13 13.53
C PHE A 58 3.86 -6.38 14.20
N VAL A 59 4.93 -6.25 13.42
CA VAL A 59 6.31 -6.29 13.91
C VAL A 59 6.93 -4.91 13.72
N PRO A 60 7.25 -4.17 14.80
CA PRO A 60 7.86 -2.85 14.69
C PRO A 60 9.18 -2.90 13.91
N VAL A 61 9.46 -1.89 13.08
CA VAL A 61 10.66 -1.87 12.24
C VAL A 61 11.95 -1.93 13.06
N GLY A 62 11.95 -1.36 14.27
CA GLY A 62 13.10 -1.44 15.19
C GLY A 62 13.40 -2.83 15.72
N ARG A 63 12.53 -3.82 15.49
CA ARG A 63 12.82 -5.25 15.76
C ARG A 63 13.53 -5.92 14.60
N VAL A 64 13.53 -5.34 13.41
CA VAL A 64 14.20 -5.87 12.22
C VAL A 64 15.67 -5.48 12.26
N THR A 65 16.56 -6.47 12.29
CA THR A 65 18.02 -6.28 12.34
C THR A 65 18.68 -6.49 11.00
N GLY A 66 17.98 -7.11 10.05
CA GLY A 66 18.48 -7.32 8.69
C GLY A 66 17.38 -7.70 7.72
N ILE A 67 17.52 -7.25 6.48
CA ILE A 67 16.67 -7.63 5.35
C ILE A 67 17.63 -8.00 4.22
N ASP A 68 17.68 -9.29 3.91
CA ASP A 68 18.51 -9.84 2.84
C ASP A 68 17.62 -10.41 1.73
N SER A 69 18.21 -10.83 0.61
CA SER A 69 17.47 -11.33 -0.56
C SER A 69 16.55 -12.53 -0.28
N GLY A 70 16.76 -13.26 0.81
CA GLY A 70 15.98 -14.46 1.17
C GLY A 70 15.18 -14.37 2.47
N ALA A 71 15.44 -13.39 3.35
CA ALA A 71 14.89 -13.41 4.69
C ALA A 71 14.87 -12.03 5.38
N VAL A 72 13.92 -11.88 6.31
CA VAL A 72 13.90 -10.81 7.31
C VAL A 72 14.36 -11.39 8.65
N ARG A 73 15.35 -10.77 9.28
CA ARG A 73 15.88 -11.18 10.59
C ARG A 73 15.39 -10.25 11.69
N LEU A 74 14.97 -10.84 12.79
CA LEU A 74 14.58 -10.11 14.00
C LEU A 74 15.69 -10.14 15.04
N GLY A 75 15.77 -9.09 15.84
CA GLY A 75 16.69 -9.02 16.98
C GLY A 75 16.18 -9.71 18.25
N THR A 76 14.93 -10.18 18.27
CA THR A 76 14.31 -10.87 19.41
C THR A 76 13.19 -11.80 18.95
N GLY A 77 12.97 -12.90 19.68
CA GLY A 77 11.80 -13.77 19.51
C GLY A 77 10.55 -13.29 20.27
N MET A 78 10.66 -12.28 21.14
CA MET A 78 9.53 -11.76 21.90
C MET A 78 8.66 -10.86 21.03
N LEU A 79 7.57 -11.42 20.49
CA LEU A 79 6.63 -10.73 19.61
C LEU A 79 5.24 -10.64 20.22
N ASN A 80 4.58 -9.51 19.98
CA ASN A 80 3.17 -9.37 20.31
C ASN A 80 2.32 -10.10 19.26
N LEU A 81 1.62 -11.15 19.67
CA LEU A 81 0.78 -11.98 18.78
C LEU A 81 -0.66 -11.45 18.63
N ARG A 82 -0.93 -10.22 19.09
CA ARG A 82 -2.21 -9.55 18.85
C ARG A 82 -2.43 -9.40 17.35
N ARG A 83 -3.66 -9.68 16.92
CA ARG A 83 -4.08 -9.43 15.54
C ARG A 83 -3.78 -7.98 15.18
N PHE A 84 -3.21 -7.79 14.00
CA PHE A 84 -3.00 -6.46 13.48
C PHE A 84 -4.34 -5.76 13.26
N GLU A 85 -4.43 -4.54 13.76
CA GLU A 85 -5.50 -3.59 13.52
C GLU A 85 -4.82 -2.30 13.09
N GLN A 86 -5.18 -1.83 11.90
CA GLN A 86 -4.62 -0.61 11.33
C GLN A 86 -5.13 0.61 12.09
N ARG A 87 -4.23 1.50 12.50
CA ARG A 87 -4.58 2.75 13.19
C ARG A 87 -4.82 3.88 12.21
N ALA A 88 -5.50 4.92 12.69
CA ALA A 88 -5.61 6.18 11.95
C ALA A 88 -4.21 6.75 11.64
N GLY A 89 -3.99 7.14 10.38
CA GLY A 89 -2.71 7.65 9.88
C GLY A 89 -1.67 6.58 9.51
N GLU A 90 -1.98 5.30 9.70
CA GLU A 90 -1.18 4.20 9.17
C GLU A 90 -1.69 3.83 7.77
N THR A 91 -0.78 3.43 6.88
CA THR A 91 -1.10 2.97 5.52
C THR A 91 -0.32 1.70 5.22
N LEU A 92 -0.98 0.72 4.63
CA LEU A 92 -0.39 -0.48 4.08
C LEU A 92 0.15 -0.18 2.69
N VAL A 93 1.44 -0.43 2.46
CA VAL A 93 2.07 -0.09 1.18
C VAL A 93 1.47 -0.92 0.05
N LEU A 94 1.42 -2.24 0.19
CA LEU A 94 0.85 -3.10 -0.85
C LEU A 94 -0.67 -3.03 -0.88
N GLY A 95 -1.31 -3.00 0.29
CA GLY A 95 -2.76 -2.98 0.41
C GLY A 95 -3.41 -1.67 -0.04
N GLU A 96 -2.71 -0.53 0.01
CA GLU A 96 -3.33 0.78 -0.20
C GLU A 96 -2.52 1.76 -1.07
N LEU A 97 -1.19 1.65 -1.20
CA LEU A 97 -0.43 2.55 -2.09
C LEU A 97 -0.31 2.02 -3.52
N LEU A 98 -0.34 0.69 -3.70
CA LEU A 98 -0.42 0.11 -5.05
C LEU A 98 -1.71 0.51 -5.74
N ASP A 99 -1.67 0.52 -7.07
CA ASP A 99 -2.77 0.88 -7.95
C ASP A 99 -3.25 2.33 -7.80
N ARG A 100 -2.61 3.15 -6.94
CA ARG A 100 -2.87 4.59 -6.90
C ARG A 100 -2.43 5.26 -8.18
N SER A 101 -3.33 6.10 -8.71
CA SER A 101 -3.02 7.00 -9.81
C SER A 101 -2.17 8.16 -9.31
N VAL A 102 -1.12 8.47 -10.05
CA VAL A 102 -0.20 9.57 -9.76
C VAL A 102 0.10 10.36 -11.04
N ILE A 103 0.55 11.59 -10.86
CA ILE A 103 1.11 12.41 -11.94
C ILE A 103 2.61 12.47 -11.73
N MET A 104 3.37 12.16 -12.77
CA MET A 104 4.83 12.29 -12.77
C MET A 104 5.20 13.76 -13.05
N ASN A 105 5.97 14.37 -12.16
CA ASN A 105 6.22 15.82 -12.22
C ASN A 105 7.01 16.24 -13.46
N GLU A 106 7.94 15.39 -13.93
CA GLU A 106 8.83 15.68 -15.07
C GLU A 106 8.06 15.94 -16.38
N ASN A 107 7.06 15.12 -16.69
CA ASN A 107 6.38 15.12 -17.99
C ASN A 107 4.87 15.28 -17.90
N GLN A 108 4.33 15.43 -16.68
CA GLN A 108 2.89 15.51 -16.39
C GLN A 108 2.09 14.31 -16.90
N ALA A 109 2.75 13.18 -17.18
CA ALA A 109 2.07 11.96 -17.59
C ALA A 109 1.46 11.24 -16.37
N ARG A 110 0.29 10.64 -16.59
CA ARG A 110 -0.39 9.83 -15.58
C ARG A 110 0.26 8.46 -15.49
N GLY A 111 0.32 7.93 -14.29
CA GLY A 111 0.83 6.59 -14.02
C GLY A 111 0.14 5.95 -12.84
N ILE A 112 0.43 4.67 -12.63
CA ILE A 112 -0.09 3.85 -11.54
C ILE A 112 1.10 3.35 -10.73
N VAL A 113 1.03 3.45 -9.40
CA VAL A 113 2.05 2.88 -8.51
C VAL A 113 1.98 1.36 -8.55
N VAL A 114 3.07 0.70 -8.93
CA VAL A 114 3.16 -0.77 -9.03
C VAL A 114 4.08 -1.40 -7.99
N ASP A 115 4.96 -0.61 -7.38
CA ASP A 115 5.76 -1.01 -6.22
C ASP A 115 6.31 0.23 -5.52
N ALA A 116 6.84 0.05 -4.31
CA ALA A 116 7.54 1.08 -3.58
C ALA A 116 8.82 0.50 -2.97
N ALA A 117 9.86 1.32 -2.85
CA ALA A 117 11.11 0.92 -2.23
C ALA A 117 11.30 1.65 -0.91
N MET A 118 11.73 0.90 0.10
CA MET A 118 12.14 1.45 1.40
C MET A 118 13.66 1.37 1.56
N GLU A 119 14.22 2.37 2.22
CA GLU A 119 15.65 2.53 2.45
C GLU A 119 15.91 2.91 3.91
N MET A 120 17.01 2.38 4.45
CA MET A 120 17.49 2.77 5.77
C MET A 120 18.38 4.00 5.65
N THR A 121 17.98 5.09 6.29
CA THR A 121 18.79 6.31 6.35
C THR A 121 20.00 6.11 7.26
N ARG A 122 20.96 7.05 7.19
CA ARG A 122 22.12 7.08 8.10
C ARG A 122 21.72 7.19 9.58
N GLY A 123 20.52 7.72 9.87
CA GLY A 123 19.97 7.83 11.22
C GLY A 123 19.30 6.54 11.73
N SER A 124 19.43 5.42 11.01
CA SER A 124 18.74 4.15 11.33
C SER A 124 17.21 4.24 11.26
N GLU A 125 16.69 5.18 10.46
CA GLU A 125 15.26 5.26 10.16
C GLU A 125 14.98 4.62 8.81
N TRP A 126 13.87 3.91 8.70
CA TRP A 126 13.41 3.39 7.42
C TRP A 126 12.37 4.33 6.81
N LEU A 127 12.61 4.75 5.57
CA LEU A 127 11.73 5.63 4.81
C LEU A 127 11.32 4.95 3.51
N LEU A 128 10.11 5.25 3.04
CA LEU A 128 9.63 4.86 1.72
C LEU A 128 10.09 5.90 0.70
N THR A 129 11.28 5.70 0.12
CA THR A 129 12.02 6.72 -0.64
C THR A 129 11.68 6.75 -2.12
N ARG A 130 11.22 5.62 -2.67
CA ARG A 130 10.99 5.48 -4.12
C ARG A 130 9.70 4.78 -4.45
N LEU A 131 9.23 5.07 -5.65
CA LEU A 131 8.06 4.46 -6.26
C LEU A 131 8.43 3.91 -7.64
N ALA A 132 7.95 2.70 -7.92
CA ALA A 132 7.87 2.19 -9.28
C ALA A 132 6.50 2.60 -9.82
N VAL A 133 6.49 3.43 -10.86
CA VAL A 133 5.27 3.97 -11.47
C VAL A 133 5.18 3.47 -12.90
N GLN A 134 4.10 2.79 -13.22
CA GLN A 134 3.78 2.39 -14.58
C GLN A 134 2.97 3.48 -15.27
N GLU A 135 3.53 4.08 -16.31
CA GLU A 135 2.83 5.08 -17.12
C GLU A 135 1.55 4.48 -17.75
N THR A 136 0.44 5.21 -17.70
CA THR A 136 -0.80 4.77 -18.34
C THR A 136 -0.74 5.10 -19.84
N GLY A 137 -0.83 4.07 -20.69
CA GLY A 137 -0.79 4.26 -22.13
C GLY A 137 -2.03 5.02 -22.64
N ARG A 138 -1.85 5.96 -23.58
CA ARG A 138 -2.94 6.77 -24.16
C ARG A 138 -4.01 6.01 -24.95
N LEU A 139 -3.82 4.72 -25.24
CA LEU A 139 -4.83 3.88 -25.91
C LEU A 139 -4.64 2.40 -25.52
N GLY A 140 -5.46 1.92 -24.58
CA GLY A 140 -6.00 0.55 -24.42
C GLY A 140 -5.13 -0.73 -24.51
N ARG A 141 -3.89 -0.77 -25.01
CA ARG A 141 -3.23 -2.06 -25.34
C ARG A 141 -1.72 -2.18 -25.14
N ARG A 142 -1.05 -1.30 -24.38
CA ARG A 142 0.33 -1.57 -23.92
C ARG A 142 0.52 -1.17 -22.47
N ARG A 143 0.99 -2.12 -21.65
CA ARG A 143 1.63 -1.84 -20.35
C ARG A 143 2.68 -0.75 -20.61
N GLY A 144 2.46 0.45 -20.07
CA GLY A 144 3.39 1.56 -20.26
C GLY A 144 4.73 1.31 -19.58
N ARG A 145 5.71 2.16 -19.88
CA ARG A 145 7.04 2.09 -19.29
C ARG A 145 6.93 2.22 -17.77
N VAL A 146 7.72 1.41 -17.06
CA VAL A 146 7.88 1.54 -15.59
C VAL A 146 9.02 2.51 -15.33
N HIS A 147 8.72 3.54 -14.56
CA HIS A 147 9.66 4.56 -14.11
C HIS A 147 9.97 4.31 -12.63
N GLN A 148 11.23 4.44 -12.25
CA GLN A 148 11.62 4.47 -10.83
C GLN A 148 11.82 5.93 -10.45
N LEU A 149 10.95 6.43 -9.59
CA LEU A 149 10.88 7.84 -9.21
C LEU A 149 11.14 7.95 -7.71
N ASP A 150 11.81 9.02 -7.30
CA ASP A 150 11.87 9.42 -5.90
C ASP A 150 10.46 9.88 -5.44
N TRP A 151 10.20 9.78 -4.14
CA TRP A 151 8.86 10.02 -3.58
C TRP A 151 8.28 11.41 -3.93
N ASP A 152 9.12 12.43 -4.05
CA ASP A 152 8.76 13.81 -4.35
C ASP A 152 8.64 14.12 -5.85
N GLU A 153 9.00 13.18 -6.72
CA GLU A 153 8.86 13.32 -8.18
C GLU A 153 7.45 12.98 -8.68
N VAL A 154 6.53 12.62 -7.76
CA VAL A 154 5.14 12.36 -8.07
C VAL A 154 4.19 13.17 -7.20
N THR A 155 3.01 13.43 -7.74
CA THR A 155 1.89 14.06 -7.03
C THR A 155 0.64 13.19 -7.10
N GLY A 156 -0.33 13.43 -6.23
CA GLY A 156 -1.60 12.68 -6.16
C GLY A 156 -1.61 11.53 -5.14
N LEU A 157 -0.48 11.19 -4.51
CA LEU A 157 -0.42 10.12 -3.49
C LEU A 157 -1.21 10.43 -2.21
N ALA A 158 -1.29 11.71 -1.85
CA ALA A 158 -1.83 12.21 -0.59
C ALA A 158 -3.31 12.64 -0.70
N LEU A 159 -3.82 12.79 -1.92
CA LEU A 159 -5.24 12.95 -2.14
C LEU A 159 -5.84 11.55 -2.01
N VAL A 160 -6.46 11.30 -0.86
CA VAL A 160 -7.51 10.31 -0.86
C VAL A 160 -8.63 10.92 -1.68
N GLU A 161 -8.61 10.71 -2.99
CA GLU A 161 -9.79 10.88 -3.83
C GLU A 161 -10.77 9.76 -3.47
N HIS A 162 -11.35 9.89 -2.28
CA HIS A 162 -12.49 9.09 -1.84
C HIS A 162 -13.63 9.19 -2.86
N GLY A 163 -13.76 10.31 -3.59
CA GLY A 163 -14.71 10.49 -4.71
C GLY A 163 -14.33 9.69 -5.96
N GLN A 164 -13.15 9.90 -6.54
CA GLN A 164 -12.81 9.34 -7.86
C GLN A 164 -12.66 7.80 -7.84
N SER A 165 -12.23 7.22 -6.71
CA SER A 165 -12.16 5.76 -6.56
C SER A 165 -13.54 5.12 -6.38
N THR A 166 -14.47 5.79 -5.68
CA THR A 166 -15.86 5.34 -5.53
C THR A 166 -16.64 5.51 -6.82
N GLU A 167 -16.48 6.62 -7.54
CA GLU A 167 -17.07 6.82 -8.87
C GLU A 167 -16.59 5.78 -9.89
N THR A 168 -15.32 5.37 -9.85
CA THR A 168 -14.79 4.32 -10.74
C THR A 168 -15.34 2.94 -10.38
N LEU A 169 -15.48 2.63 -9.08
CA LEU A 169 -16.12 1.39 -8.60
C LEU A 169 -17.61 1.36 -8.96
N LEU A 170 -18.34 2.46 -8.69
CA LEU A 170 -19.73 2.64 -9.08
C LEU A 170 -19.88 2.53 -10.60
N ALA A 171 -18.99 3.11 -11.39
CA ALA A 171 -19.00 2.98 -12.84
C ALA A 171 -18.79 1.53 -13.33
N GLY A 172 -18.02 0.72 -12.60
CA GLY A 172 -17.87 -0.72 -12.86
C GLY A 172 -19.11 -1.54 -12.45
N MET A 173 -19.85 -1.08 -11.46
CA MET A 173 -21.09 -1.70 -10.96
C MET A 173 -22.34 -1.28 -11.74
N ARG A 174 -22.25 -0.21 -12.56
CA ARG A 174 -23.33 0.25 -13.44
C ARG A 174 -23.68 -0.86 -14.44
N GLY A 175 -24.88 -1.45 -14.27
CA GLY A 175 -25.41 -2.51 -15.14
C GLY A 175 -25.55 -3.88 -14.45
N LEU A 176 -25.10 -4.03 -13.20
CA LEU A 176 -25.35 -5.23 -12.40
C LEU A 176 -26.81 -5.29 -11.93
N ASN A 177 -27.34 -6.51 -11.78
CA ASN A 177 -28.62 -6.69 -11.11
C ASN A 177 -28.43 -6.51 -9.58
N ARG A 178 -29.54 -6.36 -8.83
CA ARG A 178 -29.50 -6.12 -7.38
C ARG A 178 -28.80 -7.21 -6.58
N ALA A 179 -28.85 -8.46 -7.03
CA ALA A 179 -28.23 -9.59 -6.32
C ALA A 179 -26.70 -9.58 -6.50
N ASP A 180 -26.23 -9.27 -7.70
CA ASP A 180 -24.81 -9.21 -8.04
C ASP A 180 -24.13 -8.00 -7.40
N LEU A 181 -24.80 -6.83 -7.39
CA LEU A 181 -24.34 -5.64 -6.66
C LEU A 181 -24.16 -5.93 -5.16
N ALA A 182 -25.13 -6.60 -4.54
CA ALA A 182 -25.07 -6.92 -3.11
C ALA A 182 -23.93 -7.91 -2.78
N ALA A 183 -23.68 -8.89 -3.66
CA ALA A 183 -22.57 -9.82 -3.50
C ALA A 183 -21.21 -9.11 -3.59
N GLU A 184 -21.04 -8.19 -4.55
CA GLU A 184 -19.81 -7.44 -4.73
C GLU A 184 -19.54 -6.46 -3.56
N LEU A 185 -20.59 -5.80 -3.04
CA LEU A 185 -20.51 -4.97 -1.84
C LEU A 185 -20.12 -5.75 -0.58
N MET A 186 -20.51 -7.02 -0.46
CA MET A 186 -20.16 -7.87 0.67
C MET A 186 -18.69 -8.30 0.64
N ASP A 187 -18.10 -8.47 -0.55
CA ASP A 187 -16.69 -8.81 -0.72
C ASP A 187 -15.73 -7.63 -0.48
N LEU A 188 -16.26 -6.41 -0.41
CA LEU A 188 -15.48 -5.22 -0.04
C LEU A 188 -15.15 -5.22 1.48
N PRO A 189 -13.95 -4.73 1.85
CA PRO A 189 -13.62 -4.42 3.25
C PRO A 189 -14.62 -3.44 3.87
N ASP A 190 -14.90 -3.55 5.18
CA ASP A 190 -15.97 -2.78 5.84
C ASP A 190 -15.89 -1.26 5.63
N LYS A 191 -14.68 -0.70 5.66
CA LYS A 191 -14.44 0.72 5.36
C LYS A 191 -14.86 1.10 3.94
N ARG A 192 -14.57 0.24 2.95
CA ARG A 192 -14.96 0.42 1.55
C ARG A 192 -16.46 0.28 1.34
N ARG A 193 -17.10 -0.65 2.07
CA ARG A 193 -18.56 -0.82 2.02
C ARG A 193 -19.30 0.42 2.53
N GLN A 194 -18.78 1.06 3.58
CA GLN A 194 -19.32 2.32 4.11
C GLN A 194 -19.15 3.48 3.12
N GLU A 195 -17.97 3.63 2.53
CA GLU A 195 -17.70 4.67 1.52
C GLU A 195 -18.65 4.58 0.30
N VAL A 196 -18.93 3.35 -0.18
CA VAL A 196 -19.87 3.15 -1.31
C VAL A 196 -21.32 3.41 -0.90
N ALA A 197 -21.72 3.03 0.32
CA ALA A 197 -23.06 3.28 0.83
C ALA A 197 -23.35 4.78 0.98
N GLU A 198 -22.39 5.55 1.52
CA GLU A 198 -22.50 7.02 1.65
C GLU A 198 -22.62 7.71 0.28
N SER A 199 -21.94 7.20 -0.76
CA SER A 199 -22.01 7.75 -2.12
C SER A 199 -23.31 7.40 -2.86
N LEU A 200 -23.89 6.21 -2.61
CA LEU A 200 -25.19 5.82 -3.18
C LEU A 200 -26.35 6.62 -2.61
N ASP A 201 -26.25 7.06 -1.35
CA ASP A 201 -27.23 7.95 -0.72
C ASP A 201 -27.19 9.37 -1.32
N ASP A 202 -26.02 9.82 -1.83
CA ASP A 202 -25.79 11.17 -2.37
C ASP A 202 -26.08 11.28 -3.89
N ASP A 203 -25.95 10.18 -4.64
CA ASP A 203 -26.23 10.10 -6.10
C ASP A 203 -27.70 10.40 -6.48
N SER A 204 -28.61 10.55 -5.50
CA SER A 204 -30.02 10.93 -5.74
C SER A 204 -30.29 12.44 -5.78
N LEU A 205 -29.28 13.31 -5.57
CA LEU A 205 -29.49 14.77 -5.56
C LEU A 205 -28.97 15.50 -6.81
N ALA A 206 -28.10 14.87 -7.60
CA ALA A 206 -27.47 15.50 -8.77
C ALA A 206 -28.35 15.48 -10.03
N ASP A 207 -29.18 14.44 -10.20
CA ASP A 207 -30.08 14.28 -11.36
C ASP A 207 -31.37 15.15 -11.29
N VAL A 208 -31.51 16.01 -10.28
CA VAL A 208 -32.68 16.90 -10.07
C VAL A 208 -32.38 18.36 -10.48
N LEU A 209 -31.15 18.68 -10.88
CA LEU A 209 -30.74 20.04 -11.26
C LEU A 209 -30.37 20.21 -12.75
N GLU A 210 -30.77 19.29 -13.63
CA GLU A 210 -30.79 19.50 -15.10
C GLU A 210 -32.19 19.25 -15.68
#